data_AF-A0A1G8Q2P7-F1
#
_entry.id   AF-A0A1G8Q2P7-F1
#
_cell.length_a   1.000
_cell.length_b   1.000
_cell.length_c   1.000
_cell.angle_alpha   90.00
_cell.angle_beta   90.00
_cell.angle_gamma   90.00
#
_symmetry.space_group_name_H-M   'P 1'
#
loop_
_entity.id
_entity.type
_entity.pdbx_description
1 polymer ?
#
loop_
_entity_poly.entity_id
_entity_poly.type
_entity_poly.pdbx_seq_one_letter_code
_entity_poly.pdbx_strand_id
1 'polypeptide(L)'
;MESEYWDKALGLITEQGRKESLASLFLLLLTLDEREAIGARLAVFRALLAGKLTQRQIAATLNVSIATITRCSNTLKNLSDAERDRLQSLILSAP
;
A
#
# COMPACT_ATOMS: atom_id res chain seq x y z
N MET A 1 15.37 13.69 4.98
CA MET A 1 15.49 13.18 6.35
C MET A 1 14.07 12.98 6.83
N GLU A 2 13.65 11.74 7.06
CA GLU A 2 12.36 11.51 7.70
C GLU A 2 12.38 12.14 9.10
N SER A 3 11.24 12.64 9.57
CA SER A 3 11.19 13.31 10.87
C SER A 3 11.36 12.27 11.99
N GLU A 4 11.90 12.69 13.13
CA GLU A 4 11.98 11.86 14.35
C GLU A 4 10.60 11.26 14.74
N TYR A 5 9.51 11.94 14.38
CA TYR A 5 8.15 11.48 14.62
C TYR A 5 7.71 10.33 13.71
N TRP A 6 8.32 10.18 12.53
CA TRP A 6 8.04 9.05 11.64
C TRP A 6 8.52 7.73 12.24
N ASP A 7 9.76 7.70 12.74
CA ASP A 7 10.30 6.51 13.41
C ASP A 7 9.48 6.14 14.66
N LYS A 8 9.04 7.16 15.43
CA LYS A 8 8.12 6.94 16.57
C LYS A 8 6.77 6.38 16.12
N ALA A 9 6.22 6.87 15.01
CA ALA A 9 4.97 6.34 14.46
C ALA A 9 5.12 4.87 14.02
N LEU A 10 6.23 4.53 13.36
CA LEU A 10 6.55 3.14 12.99
C LEU A 10 6.66 2.25 14.23
N GLY A 11 7.35 2.71 15.29
CA GLY A 11 7.40 2.01 16.57
C GLY A 11 6.01 1.71 17.11
N LEU A 12 5.16 2.73 17.24
CA LEU A 12 3.79 2.58 17.73
C LEU A 12 2.93 1.61 16.89
N ILE A 13 3.08 1.63 15.56
CA ILE A 13 2.38 0.73 14.64
C ILE A 13 2.83 -0.72 14.87
N THR A 14 4.14 -0.95 14.97
CA THR A 14 4.71 -2.30 15.12
C THR A 14 4.42 -2.94 16.48
N GLU A 15 4.19 -2.15 17.51
CA GLU A 15 3.79 -2.62 18.85
C GLU A 15 2.34 -3.13 18.92
N GLN A 16 1.49 -2.78 17.94
CA GLN A 16 0.09 -3.22 17.94
C GLN A 16 -0.04 -4.67 17.46
N GLY A 17 -0.10 -5.62 18.40
CA GLY A 17 -0.28 -7.05 18.12
C GLY A 17 -1.70 -7.47 17.70
N ARG A 18 -2.68 -6.55 17.70
CA ARG A 18 -4.09 -6.85 17.36
C ARG A 18 -4.66 -5.87 16.35
N LYS A 19 -5.50 -6.38 15.45
CA LYS A 19 -6.14 -5.61 14.37
C LYS A 19 -6.99 -4.46 14.91
N GLU A 20 -7.72 -4.68 16.00
CA GLU A 20 -8.62 -3.69 16.60
C GLU A 20 -7.85 -2.51 17.19
N SER A 21 -6.70 -2.78 17.81
CA SER A 21 -5.79 -1.78 18.35
C SER A 21 -5.17 -0.95 17.23
N LEU A 22 -4.72 -1.61 16.15
CA LEU A 22 -4.17 -0.93 14.98
C LEU A 22 -5.23 -0.09 14.24
N ALA A 23 -6.46 -0.59 14.15
CA ALA A 23 -7.58 0.13 13.55
C ALA A 23 -7.91 1.42 14.31
N SER A 24 -7.92 1.35 15.65
CA SER A 24 -8.13 2.54 16.50
C SER A 24 -7.00 3.55 16.33
N LEU A 25 -5.75 3.09 16.25
CA LEU A 25 -4.58 3.95 16.02
C LEU A 25 -4.66 4.64 14.65
N PHE A 26 -4.99 3.92 13.59
CA PHE A 26 -5.14 4.49 12.25
C PHE A 26 -6.38 5.38 12.09
N LEU A 27 -7.41 5.21 12.91
CA LEU A 27 -8.52 6.16 12.97
C LEU A 27 -8.07 7.52 13.50
N LEU A 28 -7.11 7.54 14.43
CA LEU A 28 -6.54 8.76 15.00
C LEU A 28 -5.50 9.41 14.07
N LEU A 29 -4.61 8.61 13.47
CA LEU A 29 -3.47 9.12 12.71
C LEU A 29 -3.79 9.47 11.25
N LEU A 30 -4.85 8.87 10.68
CA LEU A 30 -5.20 9.00 9.27
C LEU A 30 -6.60 9.55 9.11
N THR A 31 -6.79 10.39 8.10
CA THR A 31 -8.10 10.82 7.62
C THR A 31 -8.83 9.68 6.90
N LEU A 32 -10.13 9.87 6.64
CA LEU A 32 -10.91 8.91 5.84
C LEU A 32 -10.30 8.70 4.45
N ASP A 33 -9.99 9.81 3.76
CA ASP A 33 -9.42 9.81 2.42
C ASP A 33 -8.06 9.09 2.37
N GLU A 34 -7.23 9.23 3.40
CA GLU A 34 -5.93 8.54 3.49
C GLU A 34 -6.11 7.03 3.67
N ARG A 35 -7.08 6.60 4.48
CA ARG A 35 -7.38 5.15 4.64
C ARG A 35 -7.89 4.55 3.34
N GLU A 36 -8.79 5.25 2.65
CA GLU A 36 -9.27 4.83 1.33
C GLU A 36 -8.13 4.78 0.32
N ALA A 37 -7.25 5.78 0.31
CA ALA A 37 -6.09 5.82 -0.57
C ALA A 37 -5.11 4.66 -0.30
N ILE A 38 -4.87 4.28 0.96
CA ILE A 38 -4.04 3.12 1.31
C ILE A 38 -4.68 1.82 0.79
N GLY A 39 -5.99 1.63 1.02
CA GLY A 39 -6.72 0.46 0.52
C GLY A 39 -6.69 0.37 -1.02
N ALA A 40 -6.93 1.49 -1.70
CA ALA A 40 -6.86 1.58 -3.15
C ALA A 40 -5.45 1.24 -3.67
N ARG A 41 -4.40 1.78 -3.04
CA ARG A 41 -3.00 1.45 -3.41
C ARG A 41 -2.69 -0.03 -3.23
N LEU A 42 -3.14 -0.66 -2.14
CA LEU A 42 -2.97 -2.09 -1.94
C LEU A 42 -3.63 -2.91 -3.06
N ALA A 43 -4.87 -2.57 -3.43
CA ALA A 43 -5.58 -3.23 -4.53
C ALA A 43 -4.86 -3.05 -5.87
N VAL A 44 -4.35 -1.84 -6.14
CA VAL A 44 -3.55 -1.54 -7.34
C VAL A 44 -2.26 -2.35 -7.36
N PHE A 45 -1.51 -2.42 -6.26
CA PHE A 45 -0.29 -3.22 -6.20
C PHE A 45 -0.58 -4.70 -6.43
N ARG A 46 -1.64 -5.27 -5.82
CA ARG A 46 -2.06 -6.65 -6.08
C ARG A 46 -2.36 -6.90 -7.56
N ALA A 47 -3.09 -5.99 -8.21
CA ALA A 47 -3.43 -6.13 -9.61
C ALA A 47 -2.22 -6.00 -10.55
N LEU A 48 -1.31 -5.05 -10.26
CA LEU A 48 -0.07 -4.87 -11.01
C LEU A 48 0.86 -6.08 -10.89
N LEU A 49 1.03 -6.62 -9.68
CA LEU A 49 1.88 -7.78 -9.42
C LEU A 49 1.28 -9.09 -9.98
N ALA A 50 -0.05 -9.20 -10.03
CA ALA A 50 -0.71 -10.33 -10.66
C ALA A 50 -0.50 -10.38 -12.19
N GLY A 51 -0.22 -9.23 -12.83
CA GLY A 51 0.11 -9.15 -14.26
C GLY A 51 -1.04 -9.50 -15.23
N LYS A 52 -2.27 -9.68 -14.74
CA LYS A 52 -3.42 -10.13 -15.56
C LYS A 52 -4.14 -9.02 -16.31
N LEU A 53 -4.01 -7.77 -15.84
CA LEU A 53 -4.75 -6.61 -16.34
C LEU A 53 -3.81 -5.50 -16.78
N THR A 54 -4.19 -4.78 -17.83
CA THR A 54 -3.51 -3.54 -18.24
C THR A 54 -3.78 -2.42 -17.24
N GLN A 55 -2.89 -1.41 -17.18
CA GLN A 55 -3.07 -0.26 -16.28
C GLN A 55 -4.43 0.45 -16.45
N ARG A 56 -4.93 0.55 -17.68
CA ARG A 56 -6.24 1.15 -17.97
C ARG A 56 -7.39 0.30 -17.43
N GLN A 57 -7.30 -1.03 -17.56
CA GLN A 57 -8.28 -1.94 -17.00
C GLN A 57 -8.27 -1.88 -15.47
N ILE A 58 -7.09 -1.85 -14.83
CA ILE A 58 -6.98 -1.70 -13.38
C ILE A 58 -7.62 -0.39 -12.91
N ALA A 59 -7.34 0.73 -13.58
CA ALA A 59 -7.95 2.01 -13.26
C ALA A 59 -9.48 1.98 -13.33
N ALA A 60 -10.05 1.37 -14.37
CA ALA A 60 -11.49 1.23 -14.52
C ALA A 60 -12.10 0.28 -13.47
N THR A 61 -11.49 -0.88 -13.23
CA THR A 61 -12.00 -1.89 -12.28
C THR A 61 -11.94 -1.41 -10.84
N LEU A 62 -10.86 -0.72 -10.45
CA LEU A 62 -10.66 -0.25 -9.08
C LEU A 62 -11.17 1.17 -8.84
N ASN A 63 -11.74 1.82 -9.88
CA ASN A 63 -12.18 3.21 -9.85
C ASN A 63 -11.11 4.18 -9.32
N VAL A 64 -9.86 4.02 -9.77
CA VAL A 64 -8.72 4.85 -9.39
C VAL A 64 -8.18 5.62 -10.58
N SER A 65 -7.61 6.80 -10.32
CA SER A 65 -6.99 7.60 -11.38
C SER A 65 -5.80 6.87 -12.03
N ILE A 66 -5.61 7.09 -13.33
CA ILE A 66 -4.41 6.62 -14.05
C ILE A 66 -3.13 7.15 -13.40
N ALA A 67 -3.14 8.38 -12.88
CA ALA A 67 -2.00 8.96 -12.16
C ALA A 67 -1.61 8.13 -10.92
N THR A 68 -2.59 7.58 -10.19
CA THR A 68 -2.34 6.66 -9.07
C THR A 68 -1.69 5.37 -9.56
N ILE A 69 -2.20 4.77 -10.64
CA ILE A 69 -1.59 3.57 -11.23
C ILE A 69 -0.15 3.83 -11.68
N THR A 70 0.11 4.95 -12.36
CA THR A 70 1.44 5.33 -12.83
C THR A 70 2.42 5.47 -11.66
N ARG A 71 2.01 6.11 -10.55
CA ARG A 71 2.84 6.21 -9.35
C ARG A 71 3.16 4.83 -8.79
N CYS A 72 2.17 3.97 -8.59
CA CYS A 72 2.38 2.60 -8.09
C CYS A 72 3.29 1.77 -9.01
N SER A 73 3.08 1.84 -10.33
CA SER A 73 3.91 1.11 -11.30
C SER A 73 5.36 1.60 -11.28
N ASN A 74 5.60 2.91 -11.18
CA ASN A 74 6.95 3.45 -11.08
C ASN A 74 7.63 3.05 -9.76
N THR A 75 6.91 3.03 -8.64
CA THR A 75 7.42 2.49 -7.37
C THR A 75 7.90 1.04 -7.54
N LEU A 76 7.11 0.18 -8.18
CA LEU A 76 7.51 -1.22 -8.42
C LEU A 76 8.74 -1.36 -9.33
N LYS A 77 8.89 -0.48 -10.32
CA LYS A 77 10.04 -0.49 -11.24
C LYS A 77 11.34 -0.07 -10.57
N ASN A 78 11.26 0.78 -9.55
CA ASN A 78 12.42 1.29 -8.81
C ASN A 78 12.91 0.34 -7.70
N LEU A 79 12.17 -0.74 -7.41
CA LEU A 79 12.60 -1.77 -6.47
C LEU A 79 13.65 -2.68 -7.12
N SER A 80 14.62 -3.14 -6.32
CA SER A 80 15.48 -4.25 -6.71
C SER A 80 14.66 -5.53 -6.88
N ASP A 81 15.18 -6.50 -7.65
CA ASP A 81 14.46 -7.75 -7.90
C ASP A 81 14.20 -8.52 -6.60
N ALA A 82 15.17 -8.55 -5.68
CA ALA A 82 15.02 -9.20 -4.37
C ALA A 82 13.93 -8.53 -3.50
N GLU A 83 13.86 -7.19 -3.50
CA GLU A 83 12.81 -6.46 -2.77
C GLU A 83 11.44 -6.67 -3.42
N ARG A 84 11.37 -6.67 -4.75
CA ARG A 84 10.15 -6.93 -5.49
C ARG A 84 9.59 -8.30 -5.15
N ASP A 85 10.41 -9.34 -5.17
CA ASP A 85 9.98 -10.71 -4.87
C ASP A 85 9.47 -10.84 -3.43
N ARG A 86 10.20 -10.27 -2.47
CA ARG A 86 9.78 -10.26 -1.06
C ARG A 86 8.43 -9.55 -0.87
N LEU A 87 8.28 -8.35 -1.43
CA LEU A 87 7.05 -7.57 -1.30
C LEU A 87 5.90 -8.20 -2.07
N GLN A 88 6.17 -8.82 -3.22
CA GLN A 88 5.17 -9.56 -3.97
C GLN A 88 4.63 -10.73 -3.16
N SER A 89 5.51 -11.53 -2.55
CA SER A 89 5.09 -12.62 -1.67
C SER A 89 4.21 -12.08 -0.55
N LEU A 90 4.63 -11.00 0.14
CA LEU A 90 3.88 -10.41 1.24
C LEU A 90 2.50 -9.88 0.82
N ILE A 91 2.43 -9.15 -0.28
CA ILE A 91 1.20 -8.49 -0.75
C ILE A 91 0.18 -9.51 -1.27
N LEU A 92 0.65 -10.58 -1.91
CA LEU A 92 -0.20 -11.64 -2.47
C LEU A 92 -0.58 -12.70 -1.41
N SER A 93 0.23 -12.90 -0.37
CA SER A 93 -0.09 -13.83 0.74
C SER A 93 -0.94 -13.19 1.85
N ALA A 94 -1.00 -11.86 1.90
CA ALA A 94 -1.83 -11.16 2.88
C ALA A 94 -3.32 -11.50 2.63
N PRO A 95 -4.12 -11.69 3.70
CA PRO A 95 -5.55 -11.97 3.60
C PRO A 95 -6.35 -10.83 2.94
#